data_AF-B9MNW8-F1
#
_entry.id   AF-B9MNW8-F1
#
_cell.length_a   1.000
_cell.length_b   1.000
_cell.length_c   1.000
_cell.angle_alpha   90.00
_cell.angle_beta   90.00
_cell.angle_gamma   90.00
#
_symmetry.space_group_name_H-M   'P 1'
#
loop_
_entity.id
_entity.type
_entity.pdbx_description
1 polymer ?
#
loop_
_entity_poly.entity_id
_entity_poly.type
_entity_poly.pdbx_seq_one_letter_code
_entity_poly.pdbx_strand_id
1 'polypeptide(L)'
;MTENIVSKIEELLKTFEEGLEKIVKREKDLAEYSIELKKQLDLIGKEMIKEACELIDESLKENEERKKRYEVVRRDKRGLKTIFGDIEYERTYYKDKEGKGYVGGSGLWF
;
A
#
# COMPACT_ATOMS: atom_id res chain seq x y z
N MET A 1 8.27 4.51 8.90
CA MET A 1 7.53 3.65 7.93
C MET A 1 7.96 4.03 6.51
N THR A 2 7.74 5.27 6.08
CA THR A 2 8.17 5.79 4.77
C THR A 2 9.68 5.68 4.47
N GLU A 3 10.55 5.69 5.49
CA GLU A 3 12.00 5.54 5.33
C GLU A 3 12.41 4.26 4.58
N ASN A 4 11.66 3.17 4.74
CA ASN A 4 11.93 1.89 4.05
C ASN A 4 11.53 1.93 2.58
N ILE A 5 10.51 2.73 2.23
CA ILE A 5 10.11 2.93 0.83
C ILE A 5 11.14 3.82 0.12
N VAL A 6 11.59 4.88 0.79
CA VAL A 6 12.59 5.80 0.23
C VAL A 6 13.89 5.06 -0.06
N SER A 7 14.39 4.24 0.88
CA SER A 7 15.62 3.46 0.65
C SER A 7 15.51 2.48 -0.53
N LYS A 8 14.34 1.85 -0.72
CA LYS A 8 14.08 0.98 -1.88
C LYS A 8 14.05 1.73 -3.21
N ILE A 9 13.52 2.96 -3.22
CA ILE A 9 13.56 3.81 -4.41
C ILE A 9 15.01 4.21 -4.72
N GLU A 10 15.80 4.57 -3.72
CA GLU A 10 17.22 4.86 -3.91
C GLU A 10 18.00 3.66 -4.44
N GLU A 11 17.73 2.45 -3.94
CA GLU A 11 18.31 1.21 -4.45
C GLU A 11 17.86 0.91 -5.89
N LEU A 12 16.58 1.15 -6.21
CA LEU A 12 16.07 1.04 -7.58
C LEU A 12 16.82 1.97 -8.53
N LEU A 13 17.06 3.23 -8.14
CA LEU A 13 17.78 4.19 -8.97
C LEU A 13 19.24 3.77 -9.20
N LYS A 14 19.91 3.22 -8.19
CA LYS A 14 21.27 2.67 -8.34
C LYS A 14 21.31 1.48 -9.29
N THR A 15 20.42 0.52 -9.10
CA THR A 15 20.34 -0.68 -9.96
C THR A 15 19.86 -0.34 -11.37
N PHE A 16 19.15 0.77 -11.55
CA PHE A 16 18.74 1.25 -12.87
C PHE A 16 19.95 1.63 -13.74
N GLU A 17 20.93 2.34 -13.17
CA GLU A 17 22.17 2.70 -13.88
C GLU A 17 22.94 1.44 -14.31
N GLU A 18 23.10 0.47 -13.41
CA GLU A 18 23.75 -0.82 -13.72
C GLU A 18 23.00 -1.60 -14.81
N GLY A 19 21.67 -1.55 -14.80
CA GLY A 19 20.83 -2.16 -15.82
C GLY A 19 21.07 -1.56 -17.21
N LEU A 20 21.19 -0.23 -17.30
CA LEU A 20 21.50 0.47 -18.54
C LEU A 20 22.90 0.10 -19.06
N GLU A 21 23.90 0.02 -18.19
CA GLU A 21 25.24 -0.42 -18.61
C GLU A 21 25.24 -1.81 -19.25
N LYS A 22 24.51 -2.76 -18.65
CA LYS A 22 24.39 -4.13 -19.17
C LYS A 22 23.70 -4.16 -20.55
N ILE A 23 22.70 -3.32 -20.76
CA ILE A 23 22.04 -3.17 -22.07
C ILE A 23 23.03 -2.62 -23.11
N VAL A 24 23.77 -1.57 -22.76
CA VAL A 24 24.76 -0.96 -23.67
C VAL A 24 25.88 -1.95 -24.03
N LYS A 25 26.33 -2.76 -23.07
CA LYS A 25 27.31 -3.83 -23.26
C LYS A 25 26.76 -5.05 -24.03
N ARG A 26 25.46 -5.05 -24.38
CA ARG A 26 24.73 -6.17 -25.00
C ARG A 26 24.73 -7.45 -24.16
N GLU A 27 24.89 -7.30 -22.85
CA GLU A 27 24.85 -8.39 -21.87
C GLU A 27 23.41 -8.68 -21.42
N LYS A 28 22.48 -7.77 -21.72
CA LYS A 28 21.07 -7.87 -21.34
C LYS A 28 20.15 -7.33 -22.42
N ASP A 29 19.06 -8.03 -22.66
CA ASP A 29 18.02 -7.58 -23.59
C ASP A 29 17.13 -6.50 -22.95
N LEU A 30 16.72 -5.52 -23.75
CA LEU A 30 15.89 -4.40 -23.27
C LEU A 30 14.49 -4.87 -22.85
N ALA A 31 13.89 -5.84 -23.55
CA ALA A 31 12.59 -6.36 -23.20
C ALA A 31 12.65 -7.13 -21.88
N GLU A 32 13.68 -7.98 -21.70
CA GLU A 32 13.93 -8.66 -20.42
C GLU A 32 14.12 -7.67 -19.27
N TYR A 33 14.95 -6.64 -19.47
CA TYR A 33 15.15 -5.59 -18.47
C TYR A 33 13.87 -4.83 -18.14
N SER A 34 13.03 -4.52 -19.13
CA SER A 34 11.75 -3.81 -18.91
C SER A 34 10.80 -4.61 -18.01
N ILE A 35 10.81 -5.94 -18.12
CA ILE A 35 10.00 -6.83 -17.29
C ILE A 35 10.52 -6.83 -15.85
N GLU A 36 11.83 -6.87 -15.65
CA GLU A 36 12.43 -6.81 -14.32
C GLU A 36 12.18 -5.46 -13.63
N LEU A 37 12.39 -4.36 -14.34
CA LEU A 37 12.13 -3.02 -13.84
C LEU A 37 10.67 -2.87 -13.41
N LYS A 38 9.74 -3.38 -14.21
CA LYS A 38 8.31 -3.41 -13.85
C LYS A 38 8.08 -4.18 -12.55
N LYS A 39 8.67 -5.37 -12.39
CA LYS A 39 8.51 -6.18 -11.16
C LYS A 39 8.99 -5.42 -9.93
N GLN A 40 10.12 -4.73 -10.01
CA GLN A 40 10.64 -3.93 -8.90
C GLN A 40 9.72 -2.75 -8.56
N LEU A 41 9.24 -2.03 -9.58
CA LEU A 41 8.29 -0.92 -9.41
C LEU A 41 6.95 -1.40 -8.83
N ASP A 42 6.44 -2.55 -9.27
CA ASP A 42 5.22 -3.14 -8.73
C ASP A 42 5.38 -3.44 -7.23
N LEU A 43 6.53 -3.97 -6.79
CA LEU A 43 6.80 -4.24 -5.37
C LEU A 43 6.77 -2.96 -4.53
N ILE A 44 7.46 -1.92 -4.99
CA ILE A 44 7.47 -0.61 -4.30
C ILE A 44 6.05 -0.02 -4.28
N GLY A 45 5.33 -0.08 -5.40
CA GLY A 45 3.95 0.40 -5.50
C GLY A 45 3.00 -0.31 -4.55
N LYS A 46 3.12 -1.63 -4.38
CA LYS A 46 2.34 -2.40 -3.39
C LYS A 46 2.55 -1.90 -1.97
N GLU A 47 3.80 -1.63 -1.59
CA GLU A 47 4.13 -1.13 -0.25
C GLU A 47 3.58 0.28 -0.03
N MET A 48 3.70 1.17 -1.03
CA MET A 48 3.14 2.52 -0.95
C MET A 48 1.62 2.51 -0.75
N ILE A 49 0.88 1.70 -1.51
CA ILE A 49 -0.58 1.62 -1.35
C ILE A 49 -0.96 1.00 -0.01
N LYS A 50 -0.19 0.00 0.46
CA LYS A 50 -0.41 -0.59 1.78
C LYS A 50 -0.23 0.44 2.89
N GLU A 51 0.87 1.20 2.90
CA GLU A 51 1.10 2.26 3.89
C GLU A 51 0.03 3.35 3.83
N ALA A 52 -0.39 3.76 2.63
CA ALA A 52 -1.49 4.70 2.47
C ALA A 52 -2.78 4.18 3.12
N CYS A 53 -3.10 2.90 2.94
CA CYS A 53 -4.27 2.27 3.55
C CYS A 53 -4.17 2.21 5.08
N GLU A 54 -2.99 1.94 5.62
CA GLU A 54 -2.74 1.87 7.06
C GLU A 54 -2.82 3.26 7.72
N LEU A 55 -2.20 4.28 7.12
CA LEU A 55 -2.30 5.68 7.58
C LEU A 55 -3.75 6.18 7.58
N ILE A 56 -4.49 5.82 6.55
CA ILE A 56 -5.91 6.10 6.46
C ILE A 56 -6.67 5.44 7.63
N ASP A 57 -6.43 4.15 7.91
CA ASP A 57 -7.07 3.44 9.03
C ASP A 57 -6.72 4.03 10.39
N GLU A 58 -5.46 4.46 10.57
CA GLU A 58 -4.99 5.15 11.78
C GLU A 58 -5.66 6.52 11.96
N SER A 59 -5.72 7.35 10.92
CA SER A 59 -6.39 8.66 11.00
C SER A 59 -7.87 8.53 11.40
N LEU A 60 -8.52 7.45 10.95
CA LEU A 60 -9.88 7.11 11.30
C LEU A 60 -10.03 6.70 12.76
N LYS A 61 -9.02 6.05 13.37
CA LYS A 61 -8.99 5.72 14.81
C LYS A 61 -8.80 6.95 15.67
N GLU A 62 -7.95 7.88 15.23
CA GLU A 62 -7.56 9.05 16.03
C GLU A 62 -8.62 10.14 16.09
N ASN A 63 -9.60 10.12 15.19
CA ASN A 63 -10.68 11.11 15.17
C ASN A 63 -11.60 11.02 16.42
N GLU A 64 -11.55 12.06 17.26
CA GLU A 64 -12.27 12.14 18.54
C GLU A 64 -13.80 12.13 18.40
N GLU A 65 -14.37 12.74 17.36
CA GLU A 65 -15.82 12.68 17.12
C GLU A 65 -16.25 11.25 16.79
N ARG A 66 -15.41 10.52 16.04
CA ARG A 66 -15.66 9.12 15.70
C ARG A 66 -15.53 8.21 16.92
N LYS A 67 -14.57 8.43 17.82
CA LYS A 67 -14.45 7.66 19.09
C LYS A 67 -15.69 7.81 19.98
N LYS A 68 -16.33 8.97 19.97
CA LYS A 68 -17.58 9.21 20.71
C LYS A 68 -18.71 8.36 20.15
N ARG A 69 -18.87 8.33 18.83
CA ARG A 69 -20.00 7.70 18.13
C ARG A 69 -19.82 6.22 17.80
N TYR A 70 -18.58 5.77 17.60
CA TYR A 70 -18.26 4.45 17.11
C TYR A 70 -17.31 3.71 18.05
N GLU A 71 -17.51 2.41 18.18
CA GLU A 71 -16.63 1.50 18.91
C GLU A 71 -15.90 0.57 17.95
N VAL A 72 -14.63 0.29 18.24
CA VAL A 72 -13.83 -0.68 17.47
C VAL A 72 -14.32 -2.09 17.77
N VAL A 73 -14.79 -2.80 16.75
CA VAL A 73 -15.38 -4.13 16.92
C VAL A 73 -14.39 -5.24 16.59
N ARG A 74 -13.60 -5.05 15.54
CA ARG A 74 -12.62 -6.05 15.08
C ARG A 74 -11.59 -5.42 14.17
N ARG A 75 -10.44 -6.09 14.07
CA ARG A 75 -9.40 -5.84 13.06
C ARG A 75 -9.26 -7.10 12.23
N ASP A 76 -9.46 -6.97 10.92
CA ASP A 76 -9.29 -8.09 9.98
C ASP A 76 -8.29 -7.69 8.89
N LYS A 77 -7.60 -8.69 8.35
CA LYS A 77 -6.81 -8.52 7.13
C LYS A 77 -7.74 -8.40 5.94
N ARG A 78 -7.48 -7.40 5.09
CA ARG A 78 -8.24 -7.18 3.85
C ARG A 78 -7.30 -7.19 2.66
N GLY A 79 -7.62 -8.06 1.70
CA GLY A 79 -7.01 -8.04 0.38
C GLY A 79 -7.60 -6.93 -0.50
N LEU A 80 -6.74 -6.21 -1.21
CA LEU A 80 -7.10 -5.24 -2.24
C LEU A 80 -6.35 -5.56 -3.53
N LYS A 81 -7.08 -5.60 -4.65
CA LYS A 81 -6.49 -5.75 -5.98
C LYS A 81 -6.11 -4.37 -6.50
N THR A 82 -4.84 -4.19 -6.86
CA THR A 82 -4.33 -2.92 -7.41
C THR A 82 -3.63 -3.16 -8.75
N ILE A 83 -3.31 -2.09 -9.48
CA ILE A 83 -2.53 -2.18 -10.72
C ILE A 83 -1.10 -2.72 -10.49
N PHE A 84 -0.58 -2.54 -9.27
CA PHE A 84 0.71 -3.08 -8.84
C PHE A 84 0.61 -4.54 -8.38
N GLY A 85 -0.60 -5.11 -8.36
CA GLY A 85 -0.93 -6.45 -7.92
C GLY A 85 -1.70 -6.47 -6.59
N ASP A 86 -1.90 -7.68 -6.07
CA ASP A 86 -2.64 -7.88 -4.83
C ASP A 86 -1.82 -7.42 -3.62
N ILE A 87 -2.48 -6.70 -2.71
CA ILE A 87 -1.94 -6.25 -1.41
C ILE A 87 -2.85 -6.73 -0.27
N GLU A 88 -2.29 -6.88 0.91
CA GLU A 88 -3.03 -7.13 2.15
C GLU A 88 -2.66 -6.09 3.20
N TYR A 89 -3.67 -5.53 3.87
CA TYR A 89 -3.49 -4.56 4.94
C TYR A 89 -4.47 -4.83 6.09
N GLU A 90 -4.16 -4.33 7.29
CA GLU A 90 -5.06 -4.42 8.44
C GLU A 90 -6.13 -3.33 8.39
N ARG A 91 -7.39 -3.74 8.56
CA ARG A 91 -8.53 -2.83 8.56
C ARG A 91 -9.31 -2.91 9.86
N THR A 92 -9.64 -1.75 10.40
CA THR A 92 -10.45 -1.64 11.61
C THR A 92 -11.92 -1.44 11.24
N TYR A 93 -12.79 -2.27 11.83
CA TYR A 93 -14.24 -2.19 11.67
C TYR A 93 -14.86 -1.54 12.89
N TYR A 94 -15.83 -0.68 12.62
CA TYR A 94 -16.49 0.15 13.62
C TYR A 94 -17.99 -0.14 13.68
N LYS A 95 -18.57 -0.09 14.87
CA LYS A 95 -20.02 -0.19 15.10
C LYS A 95 -20.51 1.09 15.74
N ASP A 96 -21.63 1.61 15.24
CA ASP A 96 -22.29 2.78 15.84
C ASP A 96 -22.87 2.40 17.21
N LYS A 97 -22.55 3.19 18.24
CA LYS A 97 -23.03 2.97 19.61
C LYS A 97 -24.53 3.20 19.74
N GLU A 98 -25.14 3.97 18.84
CA GLU A 98 -26.59 4.24 18.81
C GLU A 98 -27.39 3.17 18.04
N GLY A 99 -26.77 2.05 17.66
CA GLY A 99 -27.48 0.87 17.16
C GLY A 99 -27.90 0.92 15.69
N LYS A 100 -27.47 1.91 14.91
CA LYS A 100 -27.82 2.06 13.47
C LYS A 100 -27.06 1.14 12.48
N GLY A 101 -26.33 0.13 12.99
CA GLY A 101 -25.70 -0.92 12.17
C GLY A 101 -24.16 -0.89 12.14
N TYR A 102 -23.58 -1.84 11.39
CA TYR A 102 -22.14 -1.96 11.19
C TYR A 102 -21.73 -1.09 10.00
N VAL A 103 -20.77 -0.18 10.21
CA VAL A 103 -20.21 0.61 9.11
C VAL A 103 -18.79 0.13 8.88
N GLY A 104 -18.64 -0.84 7.97
CA GLY A 104 -17.33 -1.12 7.39
C GLY A 104 -16.88 0.11 6.63
N GLY A 105 -15.58 0.45 6.66
CA GLY A 105 -15.12 1.71 6.10
C GLY A 105 -15.61 2.01 4.67
N SER A 106 -15.98 1.01 3.86
CA SER A 106 -16.57 1.21 2.53
C SER A 106 -17.90 1.97 2.52
N GLY A 107 -18.66 1.98 3.62
CA GLY A 107 -19.83 2.84 3.82
C GLY A 107 -19.53 4.17 4.52
N LEU A 108 -18.24 4.49 4.69
CA LEU A 108 -17.71 5.76 5.22
C LEU A 108 -16.80 6.46 4.19
N TRP A 109 -16.63 5.88 3.00
CA TRP A 109 -15.85 6.45 1.88
C TRP A 109 -16.74 7.01 0.76
N PHE A 110 -18.07 6.87 0.85
CA PHE A 110 -19.06 7.43 -0.07
C PHE A 110 -20.26 7.97 0.71
#